data_AF-A0A7S1DXP9-F1
#
_entry.id   AF-A0A7S1DXP9-F1
#
_cell.length_a   1.000
_cell.length_b   1.000
_cell.length_c   1.000
_cell.angle_alpha   90.00
_cell.angle_beta   90.00
_cell.angle_gamma   90.00
#
_symmetry.space_group_name_H-M   'P 1'
#
loop_
_entity.id
_entity.type
_entity.pdbx_description
1 polymer ?
#
loop_
_entity_poly.entity_id
_entity_poly.type
_entity_poly.pdbx_seq_one_letter_code
_entity_poly.pdbx_strand_id
1 'polypeptide(L)'
;GAAEEGEPKPKKKFNPYNQQVAEVPNAHLKDEKIANHPGSDTCLAGLTFVITGVLDSMERSEATDLINRYGGKVTGGVSGKTSYVLMGQDAGESKLKKAKEKGTKILTEDELFTLIVERTAKGGGA
;
A
#
# COMPACT_ATOMS: atom_id res chain seq x y z
N GLY A 1 -26.40 -45.58 -19.22
CA GLY A 1 -25.58 -45.08 -18.10
C GLY A 1 -24.99 -43.77 -18.54
N ALA A 2 -25.40 -42.66 -17.93
CA ALA A 2 -24.76 -42.09 -16.72
C ALA A 2 -23.41 -41.45 -17.11
N ALA A 3 -23.40 -40.12 -17.25
CA ALA A 3 -22.78 -39.16 -16.32
C ALA A 3 -21.28 -39.01 -16.63
N GLU A 4 -20.63 -37.86 -16.61
CA GLU A 4 -20.93 -36.57 -15.99
C GLU A 4 -20.06 -35.51 -16.69
N GLU A 5 -20.46 -34.27 -16.49
CA GLU A 5 -19.90 -33.04 -17.01
C GLU A 5 -18.43 -32.80 -16.60
N GLY A 6 -17.64 -32.27 -17.54
CA GLY A 6 -16.37 -31.62 -17.26
C GLY A 6 -16.37 -30.25 -17.93
N GLU A 7 -16.87 -29.23 -17.23
CA GLU A 7 -16.89 -27.84 -17.71
C GLU A 7 -15.48 -27.35 -18.10
N PRO A 8 -15.29 -26.80 -19.31
CA PRO A 8 -14.04 -26.16 -19.69
C PRO A 8 -13.89 -24.80 -18.98
N LYS A 9 -12.77 -24.67 -18.26
CA LYS A 9 -12.28 -23.46 -17.56
C LYS A 9 -12.63 -22.17 -18.32
N PRO A 10 -13.20 -21.14 -17.66
CA PRO A 10 -13.58 -19.91 -18.34
C PRO A 10 -12.34 -19.17 -18.86
N LYS A 11 -12.44 -18.90 -20.17
CA LYS A 11 -11.52 -18.15 -21.01
C LYS A 11 -11.27 -16.78 -20.39
N LYS A 12 -10.00 -16.45 -20.09
CA LYS A 12 -9.58 -15.09 -19.68
C LYS A 12 -9.90 -14.14 -20.83
N LYS A 13 -11.02 -13.43 -20.72
CA LYS A 13 -11.38 -12.33 -21.61
C LYS A 13 -10.43 -11.17 -21.33
N PHE A 14 -9.80 -10.71 -22.40
CA PHE A 14 -9.01 -9.50 -22.48
C PHE A 14 -9.74 -8.32 -21.82
N ASN A 15 -9.15 -7.77 -20.76
CA ASN A 15 -9.63 -6.56 -20.09
C ASN A 15 -8.86 -5.35 -20.65
N PRO A 16 -9.49 -4.49 -21.49
CA PRO A 16 -8.78 -3.42 -22.20
C PRO A 16 -8.37 -2.21 -21.34
N TYR A 17 -8.63 -2.22 -20.02
CA TYR A 17 -8.21 -1.16 -19.10
C TYR A 17 -6.85 -1.41 -18.43
N ASN A 18 -6.09 -2.42 -18.85
CA ASN A 18 -4.75 -2.70 -18.33
C ASN A 18 -3.61 -2.02 -19.10
N GLN A 19 -3.92 -1.17 -20.08
CA GLN A 19 -2.91 -0.39 -20.79
C GLN A 19 -2.78 1.00 -20.16
N GLN A 20 -2.24 1.04 -18.94
CA GLN A 20 -1.58 2.19 -18.28
C GLN A 20 -1.26 1.87 -16.80
N VAL A 21 -0.82 0.65 -16.49
CA VAL A 21 0.02 0.47 -15.30
C VAL A 21 1.44 0.69 -15.78
N ALA A 22 1.86 1.97 -15.77
CA ALA A 22 3.26 2.31 -15.86
C ALA A 22 4.00 1.44 -14.85
N GLU A 23 4.94 0.66 -15.37
CA GLU A 23 5.74 -0.30 -14.65
C GLU A 23 6.20 0.33 -13.33
N VAL A 24 5.77 -0.22 -12.20
CA VAL A 24 6.41 0.04 -10.91
C VAL A 24 7.53 -0.98 -10.78
N PRO A 25 8.77 -0.69 -11.21
CA PRO A 25 9.88 -1.61 -11.05
C PRO A 25 10.11 -1.85 -9.56
N ASN A 26 9.76 -3.05 -9.11
CA ASN A 26 10.35 -3.61 -7.91
C ASN A 26 11.79 -4.03 -8.25
N ALA A 27 12.75 -3.58 -7.44
CA ALA A 27 14.20 -3.70 -7.63
C ALA A 27 14.72 -2.67 -8.66
N HIS A 28 15.39 -1.60 -8.25
CA HIS A 28 16.68 -1.65 -7.57
C HIS A 28 16.91 -0.38 -6.74
N LEU A 29 17.39 -0.57 -5.51
CA LEU A 29 18.23 0.43 -4.86
C LEU A 29 19.48 0.60 -5.74
N LYS A 30 19.56 1.71 -6.48
CA LYS A 30 20.75 2.39 -6.99
C LYS A 30 20.28 3.57 -7.87
N ASP A 31 21.05 4.65 -7.86
CA ASP A 31 20.95 5.78 -8.79
C ASP A 31 19.95 6.90 -8.42
N GLU A 32 20.33 7.65 -7.38
CA GLU A 32 20.70 9.06 -7.52
C GLU A 32 19.81 9.94 -8.43
N LYS A 33 18.56 10.23 -8.02
CA LYS A 33 17.84 11.52 -8.20
C LYS A 33 16.40 11.40 -7.69
N ILE A 34 16.20 11.24 -6.37
CA ILE A 34 14.98 11.79 -5.78
C ILE A 34 15.18 13.30 -5.74
N ALA A 35 14.73 13.97 -6.80
CA ALA A 35 14.82 15.41 -6.94
C ALA A 35 14.16 16.06 -5.71
N ASN A 36 15.01 16.59 -4.84
CA ASN A 36 14.66 17.49 -3.76
C ASN A 36 13.77 18.62 -4.32
N HIS A 37 12.52 18.66 -3.89
CA HIS A 37 11.75 19.89 -3.87
C HIS A 37 11.26 20.11 -2.43
N PRO A 38 11.60 21.24 -1.77
CA PRO A 38 11.06 21.55 -0.46
C PRO A 38 9.54 21.75 -0.60
N GLY A 39 8.76 20.96 0.14
CA GLY A 39 7.30 20.81 0.00
C GLY A 39 6.83 19.48 -0.65
N SER A 40 7.76 18.55 -0.92
CA SER A 40 7.58 17.37 -1.78
C SER A 40 6.33 16.53 -1.53
N ASP A 41 5.55 16.33 -2.59
CA ASP A 41 4.47 15.35 -2.75
C ASP A 41 4.89 13.89 -2.49
N THR A 42 6.09 13.61 -1.98
CA THR A 42 6.65 12.27 -1.75
C THR A 42 7.03 12.03 -0.29
N CYS A 43 6.23 12.55 0.66
CA CYS A 43 6.49 12.47 2.10
C CYS A 43 6.50 11.05 2.69
N LEU A 44 5.95 10.08 1.95
CA LEU A 44 5.94 8.66 2.29
C LEU A 44 6.95 7.83 1.47
N ALA A 45 7.84 8.49 0.70
CA ALA A 45 8.86 7.82 -0.10
C ALA A 45 9.69 6.82 0.72
N GLY A 46 9.84 5.60 0.17
CA GLY A 46 10.61 4.52 0.79
C GLY A 46 9.93 3.81 1.96
N LEU A 47 8.73 4.26 2.38
CA LEU A 47 7.95 3.57 3.40
C LEU A 47 7.05 2.50 2.79
N THR A 48 6.94 1.36 3.47
CA THR A 48 6.04 0.29 3.08
C THR A 48 4.90 0.15 4.07
N PHE A 49 3.68 0.16 3.54
CA PHE A 49 2.42 0.06 4.26
C PHE A 49 1.76 -1.29 4.01
N VAL A 50 1.01 -1.76 4.99
CA VAL A 50 0.15 -2.95 4.86
C VAL A 50 -1.23 -2.60 5.34
N ILE A 51 -2.23 -2.73 4.49
CA ILE A 51 -3.62 -2.47 4.87
C ILE A 51 -4.24 -3.76 5.39
N THR A 52 -4.82 -3.72 6.59
CA THR A 52 -5.54 -4.82 7.20
C THR A 52 -6.93 -4.37 7.63
N GLY A 53 -7.94 -5.21 7.38
CA GLY A 53 -9.33 -4.86 7.63
C GLY A 53 -9.96 -4.04 6.50
N VAL A 54 -11.05 -3.38 6.86
CA VAL A 54 -11.88 -2.45 6.09
C VAL A 54 -11.70 -1.05 6.67
N LEU A 55 -11.39 -0.10 5.80
CA LEU A 55 -11.21 1.29 6.18
C LEU A 55 -12.58 1.99 6.14
N ASP A 56 -12.86 2.85 7.11
CA ASP A 56 -14.20 3.45 7.28
C ASP A 56 -14.35 4.69 6.38
N SER A 57 -13.27 5.45 6.20
CA SER A 57 -13.29 6.69 5.41
C SER A 57 -13.04 6.48 3.92
N MET A 58 -12.46 5.33 3.53
CA MET A 58 -12.09 5.07 2.14
C MET A 58 -11.97 3.57 1.85
N GLU A 59 -11.94 3.18 0.58
CA GLU A 59 -11.65 1.79 0.23
C GLU A 59 -10.15 1.48 0.25
N ARG A 60 -9.80 0.19 0.32
CA ARG A 60 -8.40 -0.25 0.23
C ARG A 60 -7.70 0.27 -1.04
N SER A 61 -8.43 0.39 -2.14
CA SER A 61 -7.90 0.91 -3.41
C SER A 61 -7.55 2.39 -3.27
N GLU A 62 -8.46 3.19 -2.71
CA GLU A 62 -8.25 4.63 -2.47
C GLU A 62 -7.08 4.87 -1.52
N ALA A 63 -6.99 4.12 -0.42
CA ALA A 63 -5.86 4.19 0.49
C ALA A 63 -4.54 3.82 -0.19
N THR A 64 -4.59 2.87 -1.13
CA THR A 64 -3.42 2.49 -1.93
C THR A 64 -3.01 3.61 -2.87
N ASP A 65 -3.96 4.24 -3.58
CA ASP A 65 -3.68 5.39 -4.44
C ASP A 65 -3.07 6.54 -3.64
N LEU A 66 -3.67 6.88 -2.50
CA LEU A 66 -3.21 7.94 -1.61
C LEU A 66 -1.78 7.69 -1.14
N ILE A 67 -1.48 6.49 -0.65
CA ILE A 67 -0.12 6.13 -0.20
C ILE A 67 0.88 6.20 -1.37
N ASN A 68 0.52 5.69 -2.54
CA ASN A 68 1.39 5.74 -3.73
C ASN A 68 1.60 7.16 -4.25
N ARG A 69 0.56 8.00 -4.20
CA ARG A 69 0.63 9.43 -4.55
C ARG A 69 1.70 10.13 -3.71
N TYR A 70 1.77 9.80 -2.42
CA TYR A 70 2.80 10.32 -1.52
C TYR A 70 4.14 9.57 -1.59
N GLY A 71 4.37 8.72 -2.60
CA GLY A 71 5.60 7.96 -2.80
C GLY A 71 5.77 6.71 -1.92
N GLY A 72 4.77 6.40 -1.09
CA GLY A 72 4.74 5.19 -0.27
C GLY A 72 4.33 3.97 -1.08
N LYS A 73 4.57 2.78 -0.51
CA LYS A 73 4.24 1.52 -1.18
C LYS A 73 3.31 0.66 -0.33
N VAL A 74 2.21 0.17 -0.90
CA VAL A 74 1.31 -0.77 -0.22
C VAL A 74 1.65 -2.22 -0.57
N THR A 75 1.61 -3.09 0.44
CA THR A 75 1.83 -4.52 0.31
C THR A 75 0.74 -5.31 1.03
N GLY A 76 0.40 -6.50 0.53
CA GLY A 76 -0.69 -7.32 1.09
C GLY A 76 -0.37 -8.04 2.41
N GLY A 77 0.86 -7.93 2.93
CA GLY A 77 1.29 -8.65 4.11
C GLY A 77 2.52 -8.05 4.78
N VAL A 78 2.59 -8.24 6.10
CA VAL A 78 3.71 -7.77 6.91
C VAL A 78 4.97 -8.55 6.56
N SER A 79 5.98 -7.84 6.07
CA SER A 79 7.30 -8.35 5.72
C SER A 79 8.37 -7.60 6.54
N GLY A 80 9.62 -8.05 6.49
CA GLY A 80 10.72 -7.39 7.21
C GLY A 80 11.00 -5.96 6.75
N LYS A 81 10.46 -5.54 5.61
CA LYS A 81 10.57 -4.17 5.06
C LYS A 81 9.34 -3.31 5.35
N THR A 82 8.31 -3.85 6.01
CA THR A 82 7.09 -3.11 6.33
C THR A 82 7.39 -2.08 7.42
N SER A 83 7.13 -0.82 7.12
CA SER A 83 7.30 0.30 8.05
C SER A 83 6.06 0.49 8.91
N TYR A 84 4.88 0.38 8.29
CA TYR A 84 3.60 0.66 8.93
C TYR A 84 2.52 -0.34 8.52
N VAL A 85 1.59 -0.60 9.43
CA VAL A 85 0.39 -1.41 9.18
C VAL A 85 -0.82 -0.53 9.42
N LEU A 86 -1.58 -0.25 8.36
CA LEU A 86 -2.83 0.47 8.42
C LEU A 86 -3.93 -0.48 8.91
N MET A 87 -4.43 -0.23 10.11
CA MET A 87 -5.45 -1.02 10.80
C MET A 87 -6.82 -0.38 10.59
N GLY A 88 -7.66 -1.05 9.81
CA GLY A 88 -9.08 -0.76 9.70
C GLY A 88 -9.93 -1.64 10.61
N GLN A 89 -11.25 -1.50 10.47
CA GLN A 89 -12.25 -2.35 11.09
C GLN A 89 -12.08 -3.81 10.61
N ASP A 90 -12.34 -4.78 11.50
CA ASP A 90 -12.15 -6.21 11.19
C ASP A 90 -10.70 -6.56 10.75
N ALA A 91 -9.71 -5.87 11.31
CA ALA A 91 -8.31 -6.16 11.06
C ALA A 91 -7.96 -7.59 11.51
N GLY A 92 -7.61 -8.45 10.53
CA GLY A 92 -7.24 -9.83 10.81
C GLY A 92 -6.06 -9.98 11.79
N GLU A 93 -6.27 -10.81 12.82
CA GLU A 93 -5.33 -11.03 13.93
C GLU A 93 -3.94 -11.49 13.45
N SER A 94 -3.89 -12.28 12.38
CA SER A 94 -2.65 -12.79 11.79
C SER A 94 -1.67 -11.71 11.32
N LYS A 95 -2.16 -10.57 10.83
CA LYS A 95 -1.31 -9.45 10.38
C LYS A 95 -0.87 -8.59 11.55
N LEU A 96 -1.76 -8.35 12.51
CA LEU A 96 -1.46 -7.61 13.72
C LEU A 96 -0.43 -8.32 14.59
N LYS A 97 -0.55 -9.64 14.74
CA LYS A 97 0.42 -10.46 15.45
C LYS A 97 1.80 -10.37 14.79
N LYS A 98 1.87 -10.53 13.46
CA LYS A 98 3.13 -10.35 12.71
C LYS A 98 3.72 -8.96 12.84
N ALA A 99 2.88 -7.91 12.82
CA ALA A 99 3.31 -6.53 13.02
C ALA A 99 3.96 -6.36 14.39
N LYS A 100 3.30 -6.84 15.45
CA LYS A 100 3.83 -6.82 16.82
C LYS A 100 5.14 -7.62 16.95
N GLU A 101 5.19 -8.84 16.37
CA GLU A 101 6.38 -9.69 16.38
C GLU A 101 7.58 -9.07 15.65
N LYS A 102 7.31 -8.27 14.61
CA LYS A 102 8.35 -7.56 13.83
C LYS A 102 8.65 -6.16 14.38
N GLY A 103 7.93 -5.68 15.38
CA GLY A 103 8.04 -4.31 15.87
C GLY A 103 7.58 -3.25 14.85
N THR A 104 6.72 -3.64 13.90
CA THR A 104 6.14 -2.72 12.93
C THR A 104 5.09 -1.83 13.61
N LYS A 105 5.15 -0.53 13.34
CA LYS A 105 4.15 0.42 13.84
C LYS A 105 2.79 0.14 13.20
N ILE A 106 1.75 0.16 14.02
CA ILE A 106 0.37 0.05 13.57
C ILE A 106 -0.19 1.48 13.57
N LEU A 107 -0.80 1.88 12.47
CA LEU A 107 -1.44 3.19 12.29
C LEU A 107 -2.90 2.97 11.95
N THR A 108 -3.75 3.89 12.40
CA THR A 108 -5.12 4.04 11.91
C THR A 108 -5.18 4.94 10.67
N GLU A 109 -6.35 5.06 10.04
CA GLU A 109 -6.57 6.00 8.94
C GLU A 109 -6.21 7.44 9.33
N ASP A 110 -6.68 7.88 10.50
CA ASP A 110 -6.41 9.22 11.03
C ASP A 110 -4.91 9.47 11.26
N GLU A 111 -4.20 8.46 11.77
CA GLU A 111 -2.76 8.53 11.94
C GLU A 111 -1.99 8.56 10.60
N LEU A 112 -2.51 7.91 9.55
CA LEU A 112 -1.92 8.03 8.22
C LEU A 112 -2.02 9.46 7.70
N PHE A 113 -3.19 10.10 7.83
CA PHE A 113 -3.37 11.50 7.45
C PHE A 113 -2.48 12.41 8.29
N THR A 114 -2.46 12.22 9.60
CA THR A 114 -1.59 12.97 10.51
C THR A 114 -0.13 12.80 10.12
N LEU A 115 0.31 11.59 9.77
CA LEU A 115 1.66 11.33 9.30
C LEU A 115 1.98 12.11 8.01
N ILE A 116 1.06 12.11 7.04
CA ILE A 116 1.24 12.85 5.79
C ILE A 116 1.32 14.36 6.07
N VAL A 117 0.41 14.89 6.90
CA VAL A 117 0.39 16.30 7.29
C VAL A 117 1.65 16.69 8.05
N GLU A 118 2.07 15.91 9.05
CA GLU A 118 3.30 16.18 9.80
C GLU A 118 4.55 16.14 8.92
N ARG A 119 4.62 15.15 8.01
CA ARG A 119 5.77 14.98 7.11
C ARG A 119 5.80 16.04 6.01
N THR A 120 4.64 16.48 5.53
CA THR A 120 4.56 17.58 4.54
C THR A 120 4.82 18.94 5.21
N ALA A 121 4.30 19.17 6.41
CA ALA A 121 4.51 20.39 7.19
C ALA A 121 5.98 20.57 7.61
N LYS A 122 6.69 19.48 7.96
CA LYS A 122 8.13 19.52 8.23
C LYS A 122 9.03 19.64 6.99
N GLY A 123 8.50 19.37 5.79
CA GLY A 123 9.28 19.37 4.54
C GLY A 123 9.30 20.71 3.78
N GLY A 124 8.56 21.73 4.23
CA GLY A 124 8.38 23.01 3.54
C GLY A 124 8.81 24.25 4.32
N GLY A 125 9.55 24.10 5.42
CA GLY A 125 9.91 25.23 6.28
C GLY A 125 11.32 25.14 6.85
N ALA A 126 12.32 25.52 6.04
CA ALA A 126 13.52 26.28 6.41
C ALA A 126 14.37 26.49 5.16
#